data_AF-F0YL53-F1
#
_entry.id   AF-F0YL53-F1
#
_cell.length_a   1.000
_cell.length_b   1.000
_cell.length_c   1.000
_cell.angle_alpha   90.00
_cell.angle_beta   90.00
_cell.angle_gamma   90.00
#
_symmetry.space_group_name_H-M   'P 1'
#
loop_
_entity.id
_entity.type
_entity.pdbx_description
1 polymer ?
#
loop_
_entity_poly.entity_id
_entity_poly.type
_entity_poly.pdbx_seq_one_letter_code
_entity_poly.pdbx_strand_id
1 'polypeptide(L)'
;KLTMEQKCEIANAEQERLAVEIGDNKKASEKLADTLRAVLEETDIRIAELKKDAYEFKRDIVVGAENMRTGKTMAEKMTRYMEEKLRQRDSMIEKLRLKNSTIKAQLHKVEAQLKQKEEMGDVLHYIDFHQLQIENKQYQTQIEERNEELLRLKMTTGKTVQTLNMLKQKLNAILTESGWLHREIAARKEQLRKVRDDTAAVNTEIAAERRGRKRLGQQQAETTDMPSTLDYVEQKAQMYDLQSMLRNWERKVEIMEMAAKRARTVARKSRILGATDTD
;
A
#
# COMPACT_ATOMS: atom_id res chain seq x y z
N LYS A 1 -45.59 45.88 -18.67
CA LYS A 1 -45.08 44.86 -19.63
C LYS A 1 -45.04 43.53 -18.88
N LEU A 2 -45.68 42.48 -19.37
CA LEU A 2 -45.59 41.13 -18.78
C LEU A 2 -44.14 40.64 -18.83
N THR A 3 -43.69 39.97 -17.75
CA THR A 3 -42.37 39.32 -17.71
C THR A 3 -42.35 38.11 -18.64
N MET A 4 -41.17 37.61 -18.97
CA MET A 4 -41.03 36.44 -19.85
C MET A 4 -41.67 35.19 -19.23
N GLU A 5 -41.56 35.03 -17.91
CA GLU A 5 -42.21 33.96 -17.15
C GLU A 5 -43.73 34.03 -17.26
N GLN A 6 -44.34 35.18 -17.01
CA GLN A 6 -45.79 35.36 -17.13
C GLN A 6 -46.31 35.06 -18.55
N LYS A 7 -45.51 35.38 -19.58
CA LYS A 7 -45.86 35.02 -20.97
C LYS A 7 -45.79 33.52 -21.21
N CYS A 8 -44.79 32.83 -20.64
CA CYS A 8 -44.69 31.38 -20.72
C CYS A 8 -45.84 30.69 -19.97
N GLU A 9 -46.22 31.19 -18.80
CA GLU A 9 -47.38 30.68 -18.05
C GLU A 9 -48.68 30.81 -18.85
N ILE A 10 -48.94 31.98 -19.44
CA ILE A 10 -50.13 32.19 -20.28
C ILE A 10 -50.10 31.28 -21.52
N ALA A 11 -48.94 31.14 -22.16
CA ALA A 11 -48.80 30.28 -23.33
C ALA A 11 -49.03 28.79 -22.98
N ASN A 12 -48.51 28.33 -21.84
CA ASN A 12 -48.71 26.96 -21.36
C ASN A 12 -50.17 26.72 -20.97
N ALA A 13 -50.81 27.65 -20.27
CA ALA A 13 -52.23 27.54 -19.90
C ALA A 13 -53.14 27.49 -21.14
N GLU A 14 -52.87 28.31 -22.15
CA GLU A 14 -53.63 28.28 -23.40
C GLU A 14 -53.34 27.00 -24.20
N GLN A 15 -52.10 26.51 -24.19
CA GLN A 15 -51.75 25.22 -24.80
C GLN A 15 -52.49 24.05 -24.14
N GLU A 16 -52.57 24.04 -22.81
CA GLU A 16 -53.31 23.02 -22.05
C GLU A 16 -54.81 23.09 -22.34
N ARG A 17 -55.39 24.29 -22.35
CA ARG A 17 -56.80 24.51 -22.71
C ARG A 17 -57.10 24.02 -24.13
N LEU A 18 -56.25 24.36 -25.10
CA LEU A 18 -56.39 23.90 -26.49
C LEU A 18 -56.25 22.38 -26.59
N ALA A 19 -55.35 21.77 -25.82
CA ALA A 19 -55.20 20.31 -25.80
C ALA A 19 -56.47 19.61 -25.28
N VAL A 20 -57.10 20.15 -24.24
CA VAL A 20 -58.39 19.65 -23.72
C VAL A 20 -59.49 19.81 -24.77
N GLU A 21 -59.62 20.99 -25.38
CA GLU A 21 -60.64 21.27 -26.38
C GLU A 21 -60.50 20.35 -27.62
N ILE A 22 -59.27 20.13 -28.09
CA ILE A 22 -58.98 19.17 -29.17
C ILE A 22 -59.38 17.76 -28.75
N GLY A 23 -59.07 17.35 -27.52
CA GLY A 23 -59.42 16.03 -26.98
C GLY A 23 -60.93 15.81 -26.94
N ASP A 24 -61.68 16.78 -26.45
CA ASP A 24 -63.14 16.69 -26.36
C ASP A 24 -63.80 16.72 -27.74
N ASN A 25 -63.32 17.58 -28.64
CA ASN A 25 -63.82 17.64 -30.01
C ASN A 25 -63.54 16.33 -30.77
N LYS A 26 -62.37 15.72 -30.54
CA LYS A 26 -62.04 14.40 -31.11
C LYS A 26 -62.99 13.31 -30.60
N LYS A 27 -63.22 13.23 -29.29
CA LYS A 27 -64.19 12.27 -28.70
C LYS A 27 -65.60 12.46 -29.26
N ALA A 28 -66.05 13.71 -29.39
CA ALA A 28 -67.36 14.03 -29.94
C ALA A 28 -67.46 13.62 -31.43
N SER A 29 -66.43 13.91 -32.22
CA SER A 29 -66.37 13.54 -33.63
C SER A 29 -66.35 12.03 -33.83
N GLU A 30 -65.56 11.29 -33.06
CA GLU A 30 -65.51 9.82 -33.09
C GLU A 30 -66.88 9.21 -32.75
N LYS A 31 -67.52 9.68 -31.68
CA LYS A 31 -68.86 9.23 -31.28
C LYS A 31 -69.91 9.49 -32.37
N LEU A 32 -69.84 10.65 -33.02
CA LEU A 32 -70.72 10.99 -34.13
C LEU A 32 -70.48 10.08 -35.34
N ALA A 33 -69.22 9.86 -35.71
CA ALA A 33 -68.84 8.99 -36.82
C ALA A 33 -69.32 7.55 -36.60
N ASP A 34 -69.17 7.02 -35.38
CA ASP A 34 -69.65 5.68 -35.04
C ASP A 34 -71.17 5.59 -35.06
N THR A 35 -71.87 6.63 -34.60
CA THR A 35 -73.34 6.70 -34.66
C THR A 35 -73.82 6.70 -36.11
N LEU A 36 -73.21 7.53 -36.97
CA LEU A 36 -73.55 7.58 -38.39
C LEU A 36 -73.27 6.25 -39.11
N ARG A 37 -72.15 5.60 -38.78
CA ARG A 37 -71.82 4.27 -39.32
C ARG A 37 -72.88 3.23 -38.93
N ALA A 38 -73.28 3.21 -37.65
CA ALA A 38 -74.32 2.31 -37.18
C ALA A 38 -75.68 2.54 -37.88
N VAL A 39 -76.06 3.80 -38.09
CA VAL A 39 -77.29 4.14 -38.82
C VAL A 39 -77.21 3.69 -40.29
N LEU A 40 -76.08 3.92 -40.97
CA LEU A 40 -75.91 3.48 -42.35
C LEU A 40 -76.04 1.95 -42.48
N GLU A 41 -75.34 1.20 -41.64
CA GLU A 41 -75.42 -0.26 -41.62
C GLU A 41 -76.86 -0.75 -41.33
N GLU A 42 -77.56 -0.13 -40.38
CA GLU A 42 -78.95 -0.46 -40.09
C GLU A 42 -79.87 -0.19 -41.30
N THR A 43 -79.69 0.95 -41.97
CA THR A 43 -80.48 1.31 -43.14
C THR A 43 -80.24 0.36 -44.31
N ASP A 44 -79.00 -0.07 -44.54
CA ASP A 44 -78.66 -1.03 -45.59
C ASP A 44 -79.32 -2.39 -45.33
N ILE A 45 -79.26 -2.88 -44.09
CA ILE A 45 -79.94 -4.12 -43.67
C ILE A 45 -81.45 -3.97 -43.90
N ARG A 46 -82.05 -2.86 -43.47
CA ARG A 46 -83.49 -2.61 -43.60
C ARG A 46 -83.92 -2.54 -45.06
N ILE A 47 -83.15 -1.89 -45.93
CA ILE A 47 -83.42 -1.83 -47.37
C ILE A 47 -83.37 -3.23 -47.99
N ALA A 48 -82.38 -4.04 -47.63
CA ALA A 48 -82.26 -5.41 -48.11
C ALA A 48 -83.44 -6.29 -47.66
N GLU A 49 -83.84 -6.20 -46.38
CA GLU A 49 -85.00 -6.90 -45.85
C GLU A 49 -86.30 -6.48 -46.55
N LEU A 50 -86.54 -5.17 -46.72
CA LEU A 50 -87.73 -4.65 -47.38
C LEU A 50 -87.83 -5.11 -48.84
N LYS A 51 -86.71 -5.11 -49.57
CA LYS A 51 -86.67 -5.62 -50.96
C LYS A 51 -87.03 -7.10 -51.02
N LYS A 52 -86.49 -7.90 -50.08
CA LYS A 52 -86.80 -9.32 -49.97
C LYS A 52 -88.26 -9.55 -49.62
N ASP A 53 -88.78 -8.86 -48.61
CA ASP A 53 -90.18 -8.97 -48.16
C ASP A 53 -91.15 -8.56 -49.27
N ALA A 54 -90.85 -7.49 -50.02
CA ALA A 54 -91.66 -7.07 -51.16
C ALA A 54 -91.68 -8.10 -52.29
N TYR A 55 -90.52 -8.71 -52.59
CA TYR A 55 -90.42 -9.77 -53.60
C TYR A 55 -91.20 -11.03 -53.19
N GLU A 56 -91.00 -11.49 -51.95
CA GLU A 56 -91.71 -12.66 -51.40
C GLU A 56 -93.22 -12.42 -51.35
N PHE A 57 -93.66 -11.24 -50.94
CA PHE A 57 -95.08 -10.88 -50.94
C PHE A 57 -95.68 -10.90 -52.35
N LYS A 58 -94.98 -10.32 -53.33
CA LYS A 58 -95.44 -10.35 -54.73
C LYS A 58 -95.54 -11.78 -55.25
N ARG A 59 -94.52 -12.60 -55.00
CA ARG A 59 -94.47 -14.00 -55.45
C ARG A 59 -95.57 -14.85 -54.81
N ASP A 60 -95.70 -14.78 -53.48
CA ASP A 60 -96.49 -15.74 -52.71
C ASP A 60 -97.96 -15.31 -52.58
N ILE A 61 -98.23 -14.00 -52.53
CA ILE A 61 -99.58 -13.45 -52.36
C ILE A 61 -100.15 -12.89 -53.66
N VAL A 62 -99.46 -11.93 -54.28
CA VAL A 62 -100.02 -11.23 -55.46
C VAL A 62 -100.20 -12.21 -56.63
N VAL A 63 -99.21 -13.07 -56.88
CA VAL A 63 -99.27 -14.07 -57.96
C VAL A 63 -99.66 -15.45 -57.42
N GLY A 64 -99.03 -15.91 -56.34
CA GLY A 64 -99.17 -17.28 -55.83
C GLY A 64 -100.50 -17.58 -55.10
N ALA A 65 -101.24 -16.55 -54.68
CA ALA A 65 -102.50 -16.71 -53.96
C ALA A 65 -103.73 -16.29 -54.76
N GLU A 66 -103.61 -15.98 -56.05
CA GLU A 66 -104.75 -15.66 -56.90
C GLU A 66 -105.60 -16.92 -57.22
N ASN A 67 -106.91 -16.80 -57.10
CA ASN A 67 -107.83 -17.85 -57.51
C ASN A 67 -108.00 -17.85 -59.03
N MET A 68 -107.58 -18.93 -59.70
CA MET A 68 -107.66 -19.05 -61.17
C MET A 68 -109.05 -18.80 -61.77
N ARG A 69 -110.13 -19.00 -61.00
CA ARG A 69 -111.51 -18.81 -61.48
C ARG A 69 -112.05 -17.40 -61.24
N THR A 70 -111.61 -16.72 -60.18
CA THR A 70 -112.19 -15.41 -59.78
C THR A 70 -111.22 -14.24 -59.90
N GLY A 71 -109.93 -14.50 -60.11
CA GLY A 71 -108.86 -13.51 -60.11
C GLY A 71 -108.64 -12.81 -58.76
N LYS A 72 -109.31 -13.27 -57.70
CA LYS A 72 -109.23 -12.68 -56.36
C LYS A 72 -108.21 -13.43 -55.52
N THR A 73 -107.48 -12.70 -54.68
CA THR A 73 -106.55 -13.29 -53.71
C THR A 73 -107.30 -14.13 -52.68
N MET A 74 -106.80 -15.34 -52.46
CA MET A 74 -107.33 -16.27 -51.47
C MET A 74 -106.99 -15.80 -50.06
N ALA A 75 -108.02 -15.47 -49.28
CA ALA A 75 -107.87 -14.93 -47.92
C ALA A 75 -107.06 -15.87 -47.00
N GLU A 76 -107.29 -17.18 -47.07
CA GLU A 76 -106.57 -18.18 -46.25
C GLU A 76 -105.04 -18.15 -46.47
N LYS A 77 -104.60 -18.01 -47.73
CA LYS A 77 -103.17 -17.90 -48.06
C LYS A 77 -102.57 -16.60 -47.52
N MET A 78 -103.33 -15.50 -47.59
CA MET A 78 -102.91 -14.21 -47.02
C MET A 78 -102.76 -14.30 -45.49
N THR A 79 -103.75 -14.87 -44.80
CA THR A 79 -103.70 -15.07 -43.34
C THR A 79 -102.48 -15.91 -42.96
N ARG A 80 -102.26 -17.03 -43.65
CA ARG A 80 -101.13 -17.92 -43.38
C ARG A 80 -99.77 -17.24 -43.59
N TYR A 81 -99.64 -16.43 -44.63
CA TYR A 81 -98.42 -15.65 -44.88
C TYR A 81 -98.16 -14.64 -43.77
N MET A 82 -99.19 -13.93 -43.31
CA MET A 82 -99.05 -12.97 -42.21
C MET A 82 -98.69 -13.65 -40.90
N GLU A 83 -99.31 -14.78 -40.58
CA GLU A 83 -98.99 -15.59 -39.39
C GLU A 83 -97.53 -16.08 -39.41
N GLU A 84 -97.05 -16.58 -40.55
CA GLU A 84 -95.67 -17.02 -40.70
C GLU A 84 -94.68 -15.85 -40.58
N LYS A 85 -95.00 -14.68 -41.16
CA LYS A 85 -94.16 -13.48 -41.02
C LYS A 85 -94.10 -12.98 -39.57
N LEU A 86 -95.23 -13.00 -38.85
CA LEU A 86 -95.26 -12.66 -37.42
C LEU A 86 -94.38 -13.63 -36.62
N ARG A 87 -94.52 -14.94 -36.86
CA ARG A 87 -93.70 -15.96 -36.18
C ARG A 87 -92.20 -15.81 -36.44
N GLN A 88 -91.82 -15.45 -37.68
CA GLN A 88 -90.41 -15.17 -38.01
C GLN A 88 -89.89 -13.94 -37.29
N ARG A 89 -90.69 -12.87 -37.20
CA ARG A 89 -90.34 -11.65 -36.44
C ARG A 89 -90.19 -11.96 -34.94
N ASP A 90 -91.09 -12.75 -34.36
CA ASP A 90 -90.97 -13.20 -32.97
C ASP A 90 -89.66 -13.99 -32.76
N SER A 91 -89.34 -14.97 -33.62
CA SER A 91 -88.07 -15.70 -33.51
C SER A 91 -86.84 -14.78 -33.57
N MET A 92 -86.89 -13.70 -34.36
CA MET A 92 -85.81 -12.72 -34.43
C MET A 92 -85.71 -11.89 -33.15
N ILE A 93 -86.84 -11.47 -32.57
CA ILE A 93 -86.87 -10.72 -31.30
C ILE A 93 -86.18 -11.53 -30.20
N GLU A 94 -86.51 -12.81 -30.05
CA GLU A 94 -85.92 -13.70 -29.05
C GLU A 94 -84.41 -13.86 -29.26
N LYS A 95 -83.95 -14.01 -30.50
CA LYS A 95 -82.52 -14.05 -30.83
C LYS A 95 -81.80 -12.75 -30.46
N LEU A 96 -82.40 -11.59 -30.79
CA LEU A 96 -81.82 -10.29 -30.47
C LEU A 96 -81.79 -10.04 -28.96
N ARG A 97 -82.82 -10.44 -28.21
CA ARG A 97 -82.85 -10.38 -26.75
C ARG A 97 -81.70 -11.18 -26.13
N LEU A 98 -81.47 -12.41 -26.59
CA LEU A 98 -80.38 -13.25 -26.09
C LEU A 98 -79.00 -12.64 -26.39
N LYS A 99 -78.80 -12.13 -27.61
CA LYS A 99 -77.57 -11.41 -27.98
C LYS A 99 -77.35 -10.17 -27.12
N ASN A 100 -78.39 -9.37 -26.90
CA ASN A 100 -78.31 -8.17 -26.06
C ASN A 100 -77.92 -8.51 -24.61
N SER A 101 -78.53 -9.55 -24.04
CA SER A 101 -78.18 -10.05 -22.70
C SER A 101 -76.71 -10.51 -22.63
N THR A 102 -76.23 -11.23 -23.64
CA THR A 102 -74.84 -11.71 -23.70
C THR A 102 -73.84 -10.55 -23.79
N ILE A 103 -74.11 -9.57 -24.66
CA ILE A 103 -73.24 -8.41 -24.84
C ILE A 103 -73.23 -7.56 -23.57
N LYS A 104 -74.36 -7.37 -22.88
CA LYS A 104 -74.41 -6.68 -21.58
C LYS A 104 -73.55 -7.37 -20.52
N ALA A 105 -73.60 -8.70 -20.44
CA ALA A 105 -72.76 -9.45 -19.51
C ALA A 105 -71.26 -9.31 -19.83
N GLN A 106 -70.90 -9.32 -21.13
CA GLN A 106 -69.52 -9.07 -21.56
C GLN A 106 -69.06 -7.65 -21.24
N LEU A 107 -69.91 -6.65 -21.49
CA LEU A 107 -69.64 -5.25 -21.16
C LEU A 107 -69.34 -5.10 -19.66
N HIS A 108 -70.22 -5.61 -18.80
CA HIS A 108 -70.00 -5.57 -17.35
C HIS A 108 -68.70 -6.25 -16.91
N LYS A 109 -68.34 -7.38 -17.54
CA LYS A 109 -67.07 -8.06 -17.25
C LYS A 109 -65.87 -7.18 -17.63
N VAL A 110 -65.89 -6.55 -18.80
CA VAL A 110 -64.82 -5.68 -19.27
C VAL A 110 -64.73 -4.42 -18.42
N GLU A 111 -65.86 -3.79 -18.08
CA GLU A 111 -65.92 -2.65 -17.17
C GLU A 111 -65.34 -2.99 -15.78
N ALA A 112 -65.68 -4.15 -15.23
CA ALA A 112 -65.13 -4.60 -13.95
C ALA A 112 -63.60 -4.83 -14.02
N GLN A 113 -63.12 -5.40 -15.14
CA GLN A 113 -61.68 -5.58 -15.37
C GLN A 113 -60.96 -4.23 -15.51
N LEU A 114 -61.55 -3.27 -16.23
CA LEU A 114 -61.00 -1.92 -16.38
C LEU A 114 -60.89 -1.25 -15.02
N LYS A 115 -61.97 -1.26 -14.23
CA LYS A 115 -61.99 -0.69 -12.89
C LYS A 115 -60.95 -1.34 -11.97
N GLN A 116 -60.81 -2.66 -11.99
CA GLN A 116 -59.77 -3.36 -11.23
C GLN A 116 -58.35 -2.93 -11.65
N LYS A 117 -58.14 -2.68 -12.95
CA LYS A 117 -56.84 -2.21 -13.47
C LYS A 117 -56.57 -0.76 -13.09
N GLU A 118 -57.58 0.10 -13.09
CA GLU A 118 -57.50 1.49 -12.64
C GLU A 118 -57.20 1.58 -11.13
N GLU A 119 -57.92 0.81 -10.30
CA GLU A 119 -57.69 0.75 -8.85
C GLU A 119 -56.29 0.19 -8.49
N MET A 120 -55.75 -0.71 -9.33
CA MET A 120 -54.36 -1.18 -9.19
C MET A 120 -53.32 -0.15 -9.68
N GLY A 121 -53.73 0.82 -10.49
CA GLY A 121 -52.87 1.82 -11.13
C GLY A 121 -52.71 3.13 -10.34
N ASP A 122 -53.74 3.59 -9.63
CA ASP A 122 -53.81 4.99 -9.21
C ASP A 122 -52.99 5.38 -7.96
N VAL A 123 -52.53 4.43 -7.13
CA VAL A 123 -51.73 4.75 -5.92
C VAL A 123 -50.55 3.80 -5.69
N LEU A 124 -50.54 2.59 -6.27
CA LEU A 124 -49.65 1.50 -5.86
C LEU A 124 -48.28 1.43 -6.57
N HIS A 125 -47.86 2.41 -7.36
CA HIS A 125 -46.53 2.31 -8.01
C HIS A 125 -45.72 3.59 -8.04
N TYR A 126 -46.33 4.77 -8.07
CA TYR A 126 -45.53 6.00 -8.20
C TYR A 126 -44.76 6.34 -6.92
N ILE A 127 -45.42 6.31 -5.76
CA ILE A 127 -44.79 6.62 -4.47
C ILE A 127 -43.77 5.54 -4.11
N ASP A 128 -44.12 4.26 -4.27
CA ASP A 128 -43.20 3.15 -4.01
C ASP A 128 -41.99 3.15 -4.95
N PHE A 129 -42.20 3.50 -6.23
CA PHE A 129 -41.10 3.63 -7.19
C PHE A 129 -40.17 4.80 -6.85
N HIS A 130 -40.74 5.96 -6.48
CA HIS A 130 -39.95 7.10 -6.01
C HIS A 130 -39.20 6.78 -4.71
N GLN A 131 -39.84 6.06 -3.78
CA GLN A 131 -39.21 5.60 -2.55
C GLN A 131 -38.02 4.67 -2.85
N LEU A 132 -38.20 3.67 -3.71
CA LEU A 132 -37.11 2.81 -4.18
C LEU A 132 -35.99 3.59 -4.87
N GLN A 133 -36.34 4.62 -5.65
CA GLN A 133 -35.36 5.46 -6.33
C GLN A 133 -34.55 6.31 -5.34
N ILE A 134 -35.19 6.83 -4.29
CA ILE A 134 -34.54 7.56 -3.19
C ILE A 134 -33.62 6.61 -2.42
N GLU A 135 -34.09 5.43 -2.04
CA GLU A 135 -33.29 4.43 -1.32
C GLU A 135 -32.09 3.98 -2.13
N ASN A 136 -32.27 3.68 -3.41
CA ASN A 136 -31.17 3.29 -4.28
C ASN A 136 -30.10 4.39 -4.35
N LYS A 137 -30.52 5.65 -4.52
CA LYS A 137 -29.61 6.80 -4.52
C LYS A 137 -28.87 6.96 -3.20
N GLN A 138 -29.55 6.76 -2.06
CA GLN A 138 -28.91 6.78 -0.73
C GLN A 138 -27.89 5.66 -0.56
N TYR A 139 -28.22 4.42 -0.96
CA TYR A 139 -27.27 3.30 -0.90
C TYR A 139 -26.06 3.53 -1.79
N GLN A 140 -26.26 4.12 -2.97
CA GLN A 140 -25.17 4.42 -3.88
C GLN A 140 -24.20 5.45 -3.30
N THR A 141 -24.72 6.52 -2.67
CA THR A 141 -23.89 7.48 -1.93
C THR A 141 -23.13 6.82 -0.77
N GLN A 142 -23.78 5.93 0.01
CA GLN A 142 -23.09 5.21 1.08
C GLN A 142 -21.97 4.29 0.57
N ILE A 143 -22.20 3.62 -0.56
CA ILE A 143 -21.18 2.77 -1.20
C ILE A 143 -19.98 3.62 -1.65
N GLU A 144 -20.24 4.79 -2.25
CA GLU A 144 -19.19 5.72 -2.66
C GLU A 144 -18.37 6.20 -1.46
N GLU A 145 -19.01 6.63 -0.37
CA GLU A 145 -18.32 7.04 0.86
C GLU A 145 -17.45 5.92 1.44
N ARG A 146 -17.98 4.69 1.54
CA ARG A 146 -17.22 3.53 2.06
C ARG A 146 -16.06 3.17 1.14
N ASN A 147 -16.21 3.31 -0.18
CA ASN A 147 -15.13 3.08 -1.14
C ASN A 147 -14.01 4.12 -1.02
N GLU A 148 -14.35 5.40 -0.83
CA GLU A 148 -13.35 6.45 -0.58
C GLU A 148 -12.59 6.20 0.74
N GLU A 149 -13.30 5.81 1.79
CA GLU A 149 -12.70 5.47 3.08
C GLU A 149 -11.75 4.27 2.96
N LEU A 150 -12.18 3.21 2.27
CA LEU A 150 -11.37 2.04 1.98
C LEU A 150 -10.10 2.40 1.20
N LEU A 151 -10.22 3.28 0.20
CA LEU A 151 -9.08 3.76 -0.58
C LEU A 151 -8.09 4.53 0.29
N ARG A 152 -8.58 5.44 1.15
CA ARG A 152 -7.76 6.20 2.10
C ARG A 152 -7.01 5.26 3.05
N LEU A 153 -7.68 4.24 3.56
CA LEU A 153 -7.09 3.26 4.47
C LEU A 153 -6.00 2.42 3.77
N LYS A 154 -6.25 1.99 2.52
CA LYS A 154 -5.25 1.28 1.69
C LYS A 154 -4.00 2.11 1.45
N MET A 155 -4.17 3.39 1.09
CA MET A 155 -3.04 4.30 0.86
C MET A 155 -2.23 4.51 2.15
N THR A 156 -2.90 4.70 3.28
CA THR A 156 -2.24 4.87 4.59
C THR A 156 -1.49 3.61 4.98
N THR A 157 -2.11 2.43 4.83
CA THR A 157 -1.47 1.13 5.08
C THR A 157 -0.22 0.95 4.21
N GLY A 158 -0.30 1.28 2.91
CA GLY A 158 0.85 1.24 2.01
C GLY A 158 2.02 2.12 2.47
N LYS A 159 1.74 3.38 2.87
CA LYS A 159 2.74 4.30 3.42
C LYS A 159 3.37 3.77 4.72
N THR A 160 2.56 3.19 5.60
CA THR A 160 3.03 2.59 6.86
C THR A 160 3.95 1.41 6.58
N VAL A 161 3.58 0.52 5.65
CA VAL A 161 4.43 -0.62 5.24
C VAL A 161 5.75 -0.14 4.64
N GLN A 162 5.72 0.89 3.79
CA GLN A 162 6.93 1.47 3.21
C GLN A 162 7.85 2.03 4.30
N THR A 163 7.29 2.77 5.27
CA THR A 163 8.03 3.33 6.39
C THR A 163 8.62 2.22 7.27
N LEU A 164 7.84 1.19 7.57
CA LEU A 164 8.29 0.03 8.33
C LEU A 164 9.46 -0.68 7.64
N ASN A 165 9.38 -0.89 6.32
CA ASN A 165 10.46 -1.51 5.56
C ASN A 165 11.73 -0.66 5.56
N MET A 166 11.60 0.66 5.42
CA MET A 166 12.75 1.57 5.56
C MET A 166 13.38 1.48 6.96
N LEU A 167 12.58 1.47 8.02
CA LEU A 167 13.08 1.35 9.39
C LEU A 167 13.74 0.00 9.63
N LYS A 168 13.19 -1.11 9.10
CA LYS A 168 13.81 -2.43 9.15
C LYS A 168 15.18 -2.44 8.46
N GLN A 169 15.31 -1.81 7.29
CA GLN A 169 16.60 -1.70 6.60
C GLN A 169 17.62 -0.91 7.41
N LYS A 170 17.23 0.24 7.97
CA LYS A 170 18.09 1.04 8.86
C LYS A 170 18.53 0.26 10.10
N LEU A 171 17.60 -0.46 10.73
CA LEU A 171 17.90 -1.30 11.89
C LEU A 171 18.91 -2.39 11.54
N ASN A 172 18.72 -3.09 10.42
CA ASN A 172 19.67 -4.11 9.96
C ASN A 172 21.06 -3.52 9.69
N ALA A 173 21.15 -2.34 9.07
CA ALA A 173 22.43 -1.67 8.86
C ALA A 173 23.14 -1.40 10.20
N ILE A 174 22.44 -0.82 11.17
CA ILE A 174 23.00 -0.54 12.51
C ILE A 174 23.40 -1.84 13.23
N LEU A 175 22.61 -2.91 13.12
CA LEU A 175 22.96 -4.22 13.70
C LEU A 175 24.22 -4.80 13.07
N THR A 176 24.36 -4.70 11.75
CA THR A 176 25.58 -5.18 11.05
C THR A 176 26.81 -4.36 11.45
N GLU A 177 26.68 -3.04 11.57
CA GLU A 177 27.75 -2.15 12.02
C GLU A 177 28.12 -2.43 13.48
N SER A 178 27.13 -2.58 14.36
CA SER A 178 27.35 -2.96 15.76
C SER A 178 28.08 -4.30 15.87
N GLY A 179 27.68 -5.30 15.08
CA GLY A 179 28.36 -6.60 15.03
C GLY A 179 29.79 -6.51 14.47
N TRP A 180 30.07 -5.58 13.57
CA TRP A 180 31.43 -5.29 13.11
C TRP A 180 32.26 -4.59 14.20
N LEU A 181 31.72 -3.55 14.84
CA LEU A 181 32.36 -2.82 15.93
C LEU A 181 32.69 -3.73 17.12
N HIS A 182 31.80 -4.66 17.48
CA HIS A 182 32.08 -5.65 18.53
C HIS A 182 33.28 -6.52 18.19
N ARG A 183 33.41 -6.97 16.93
CA ARG A 183 34.56 -7.74 16.46
C ARG A 183 35.84 -6.91 16.48
N GLU A 184 35.77 -5.65 16.03
CA GLU A 184 36.90 -4.72 16.05
C GLU A 184 37.38 -4.42 17.47
N ILE A 185 36.46 -4.19 18.42
CA ILE A 185 36.78 -4.01 19.83
C ILE A 185 37.48 -5.26 20.40
N ALA A 186 36.98 -6.46 20.08
CA ALA A 186 37.60 -7.71 20.52
C ALA A 186 39.02 -7.87 19.95
N ALA A 187 39.21 -7.58 18.66
CA ALA A 187 40.51 -7.63 18.00
C ALA A 187 41.51 -6.64 18.63
N ARG A 188 41.09 -5.39 18.86
CA ARG A 188 41.91 -4.36 19.52
C ARG A 188 42.26 -4.72 20.96
N LYS A 189 41.34 -5.32 21.72
CA LYS A 189 41.61 -5.80 23.08
C LYS A 189 42.70 -6.88 23.07
N GLU A 190 42.66 -7.82 22.12
CA GLU A 190 43.70 -8.85 22.00
C GLU A 190 45.05 -8.25 21.58
N GLN A 191 45.06 -7.29 20.65
CA GLN A 191 46.28 -6.56 20.29
C GLN A 191 46.88 -5.83 21.51
N LEU A 192 46.05 -5.13 22.30
CA LEU A 192 46.48 -4.47 23.52
C LEU A 192 47.03 -5.46 24.55
N ARG A 193 46.45 -6.66 24.66
CA ARG A 193 46.95 -7.73 25.53
C ARG A 193 48.35 -8.15 25.11
N LYS A 194 48.57 -8.42 23.82
CA LYS A 194 49.90 -8.77 23.27
C LYS A 194 50.93 -7.69 23.52
N VAL A 195 50.61 -6.42 23.23
CA VAL A 195 51.52 -5.29 23.48
C VAL A 195 51.86 -5.17 24.97
N ARG A 196 50.91 -5.40 25.87
CA ARG A 196 51.18 -5.41 27.32
C ARG A 196 52.12 -6.54 27.71
N ASP A 197 51.91 -7.74 27.19
CA ASP A 197 52.79 -8.89 27.43
C ASP A 197 54.22 -8.62 26.92
N ASP A 198 54.35 -8.12 25.69
CA ASP A 198 55.63 -7.75 25.07
C ASP A 198 56.33 -6.66 25.89
N THR A 199 55.59 -5.63 26.32
CA THR A 199 56.11 -4.56 27.17
C THR A 199 56.58 -5.09 28.52
N ALA A 200 55.87 -6.05 29.11
CA ALA A 200 56.29 -6.71 30.35
C ALA A 200 57.57 -7.52 30.14
N ALA A 201 57.68 -8.28 29.03
CA ALA A 201 58.88 -9.04 28.67
C ALA A 201 60.09 -8.13 28.44
N VAL A 202 59.93 -7.03 27.68
CA VAL A 202 61.00 -6.04 27.47
C VAL A 202 61.42 -5.41 28.80
N ASN A 203 60.49 -5.12 29.70
CA ASN A 203 60.84 -4.58 31.02
C ASN A 203 61.61 -5.57 31.90
N THR A 204 61.29 -6.88 31.84
CA THR A 204 62.06 -7.89 32.57
C THR A 204 63.45 -8.07 31.98
N GLU A 205 63.58 -8.00 30.66
CA GLU A 205 64.87 -8.00 29.95
C GLU A 205 65.71 -6.78 30.31
N ILE A 206 65.14 -5.57 30.26
CA ILE A 206 65.81 -4.33 30.72
C ILE A 206 66.27 -4.47 32.17
N ALA A 207 65.45 -5.06 33.05
CA ALA A 207 65.83 -5.28 34.45
C ALA A 207 66.94 -6.33 34.59
N ALA A 208 66.97 -7.38 33.76
CA ALA A 208 68.05 -8.35 33.69
C ALA A 208 69.36 -7.70 33.20
N GLU A 209 69.31 -6.95 32.10
CA GLU A 209 70.43 -6.21 31.54
C GLU A 209 70.97 -5.16 32.52
N ARG A 210 70.10 -4.41 33.20
CA ARG A 210 70.53 -3.47 34.26
C ARG A 210 71.25 -4.20 35.40
N ARG A 211 70.79 -5.38 35.80
CA ARG A 211 71.48 -6.22 36.81
C ARG A 211 72.83 -6.72 36.28
N GLY A 212 72.88 -7.17 35.03
CA GLY A 212 74.11 -7.59 34.35
C GLY A 212 75.13 -6.45 34.28
N ARG A 213 74.72 -5.26 33.84
CA ARG A 213 75.56 -4.06 33.77
C ARG A 213 76.07 -3.61 35.14
N LYS A 214 75.24 -3.71 36.20
CA LYS A 214 75.70 -3.47 37.58
C LYS A 214 76.76 -4.47 38.02
N ARG A 215 76.59 -5.77 37.72
CA ARG A 215 77.58 -6.81 38.03
C ARG A 215 78.89 -6.59 37.28
N LEU A 216 78.85 -6.28 35.98
CA LEU A 216 80.05 -5.92 35.22
C LEU A 216 80.72 -4.67 35.78
N GLY A 217 79.96 -3.65 36.19
CA GLY A 217 80.50 -2.47 36.84
C GLY A 217 81.19 -2.78 38.18
N GLN A 218 80.63 -3.72 38.96
CA GLN A 218 81.27 -4.22 40.19
C GLN A 218 82.54 -5.01 39.91
N GLN A 219 82.54 -5.90 38.90
CA GLN A 219 83.74 -6.62 38.46
C GLN A 219 84.81 -5.65 37.94
N GLN A 220 84.43 -4.61 37.18
CA GLN A 220 85.35 -3.56 36.75
C GLN A 220 85.92 -2.79 37.94
N ALA A 221 85.12 -2.48 38.95
CA ALA A 221 85.58 -1.84 40.18
C ALA A 221 86.55 -2.74 40.97
N GLU A 222 86.29 -4.05 41.07
CA GLU A 222 87.21 -5.03 41.66
C GLU A 222 88.52 -5.16 40.87
N THR A 223 88.48 -5.04 39.54
CA THR A 223 89.70 -5.06 38.71
C THR A 223 90.44 -3.72 38.65
N THR A 224 89.80 -2.60 39.01
CA THR A 224 90.44 -1.27 39.02
C THR A 224 91.51 -1.17 40.12
N ASP A 225 91.39 -1.95 41.20
CA ASP A 225 92.38 -2.01 42.29
C ASP A 225 93.54 -3.00 42.01
N MET A 226 93.52 -3.66 40.84
CA MET A 226 94.59 -4.54 40.39
C MET A 226 95.54 -3.75 39.46
N PRO A 227 96.85 -3.67 39.77
CA PRO A 227 97.80 -2.88 38.98
C PRO A 227 97.71 -3.25 37.49
N SER A 228 97.62 -2.21 36.64
CA SER A 228 97.64 -2.40 35.19
C SER A 228 98.91 -3.13 34.77
N THR A 229 98.87 -3.86 33.65
CA THR A 229 100.08 -4.46 33.06
C THR A 229 101.20 -3.44 32.87
N LEU A 230 100.88 -2.16 32.63
CA LEU A 230 101.85 -1.06 32.57
C LEU A 230 102.41 -0.70 33.96
N ASP A 231 101.58 -0.62 34.99
CA ASP A 231 102.02 -0.36 36.37
C ASP A 231 102.93 -1.48 36.87
N TYR A 232 102.62 -2.73 36.51
CA TYR A 232 103.47 -3.88 36.84
C TYR A 232 104.85 -3.79 36.16
N VAL A 233 104.90 -3.30 34.92
CA VAL A 233 106.16 -3.07 34.19
C VAL A 233 106.95 -1.92 34.83
N GLU A 234 106.29 -0.84 35.23
CA GLU A 234 106.92 0.32 35.88
C GLU A 234 107.46 -0.02 37.27
N GLN A 235 106.71 -0.79 38.08
CA GLN A 235 107.18 -1.32 39.36
C GLN A 235 108.40 -2.23 39.19
N LYS A 236 108.42 -3.05 38.13
CA LYS A 236 109.55 -3.93 37.83
C LYS A 236 110.79 -3.15 37.40
N ALA A 237 110.63 -2.05 36.67
CA ALA A 237 111.73 -1.14 36.31
C ALA A 237 112.33 -0.47 37.57
N GLN A 238 111.49 0.05 38.47
CA GLN A 238 111.94 0.63 39.74
C GLN A 238 112.71 -0.39 40.61
N MET A 239 112.29 -1.66 40.62
CA MET A 239 113.00 -2.73 41.32
C MET A 239 114.42 -2.93 40.79
N TYR A 240 114.61 -2.87 39.47
CA TYR A 240 115.94 -2.98 38.86
C TYR A 240 116.84 -1.77 39.15
N ASP A 241 116.28 -0.56 39.14
CA ASP A 241 117.02 0.66 39.49
C ASP A 241 117.48 0.65 40.95
N LEU A 242 116.62 0.21 41.87
CA LEU A 242 116.96 0.04 43.29
C LEU A 242 118.04 -1.04 43.49
N GLN A 243 117.99 -2.15 42.78
CA GLN A 243 119.06 -3.16 42.81
C GLN A 243 120.40 -2.61 42.28
N SER A 244 120.36 -1.78 41.23
CA SER A 244 121.55 -1.12 40.70
C SER A 244 122.16 -0.14 41.70
N MET A 245 121.31 0.67 42.36
CA MET A 245 121.74 1.57 43.43
C MET A 245 122.33 0.80 44.62
N LEU A 246 121.73 -0.31 45.04
CA LEU A 246 122.24 -1.15 46.12
C LEU A 246 123.66 -1.64 45.82
N ARG A 247 123.90 -2.19 44.62
CA ARG A 247 125.24 -2.63 44.18
C ARG A 247 126.26 -1.49 44.16
N ASN A 248 125.82 -0.29 43.78
CA ASN A 248 126.70 0.87 43.71
C ASN A 248 127.10 1.35 45.13
N TRP A 249 126.17 1.29 46.08
CA TRP A 249 126.45 1.57 47.49
C TRP A 249 127.34 0.50 48.14
N GLU A 250 127.12 -0.78 47.86
CA GLU A 250 128.02 -1.87 48.28
C GLU A 250 129.45 -1.63 47.82
N ARG A 251 129.64 -1.22 46.55
CA ARG A 251 130.95 -0.89 45.98
C ARG A 251 131.59 0.34 46.63
N LYS A 252 130.79 1.35 47.02
CA LYS A 252 131.29 2.51 47.79
C LYS A 252 131.73 2.13 49.20
N VAL A 253 131.02 1.24 49.87
CA VAL A 253 131.39 0.73 51.20
C VAL A 253 132.73 -0.03 51.13
N GLU A 254 132.92 -0.85 50.10
CA GLU A 254 134.18 -1.59 49.88
C GLU A 254 135.39 -0.65 49.66
N ILE A 255 135.21 0.44 48.90
CA ILE A 255 136.24 1.47 48.69
C ILE A 255 136.56 2.21 50.00
N MET A 256 135.54 2.53 50.80
CA MET A 256 135.70 3.19 52.11
C MET A 256 136.40 2.28 53.12
N GLU A 257 136.11 0.98 53.13
CA GLU A 257 136.82 0.00 53.97
C GLU A 257 138.28 -0.20 53.55
N MET A 258 138.57 -0.20 52.25
CA MET A 258 139.94 -0.25 51.74
C MET A 258 140.74 1.02 52.08
N ALA A 259 140.11 2.19 52.04
CA ALA A 259 140.72 3.46 52.46
C ALA A 259 141.00 3.49 53.98
N ALA A 260 140.07 2.98 54.80
CA ALA A 260 140.24 2.86 56.25
C ALA A 260 141.35 1.86 56.63
N LYS A 261 141.53 0.77 55.87
CA LYS A 261 142.67 -0.15 56.03
C LYS A 261 144.01 0.52 55.71
N ARG A 262 144.10 1.30 54.62
CA ARG A 262 145.32 2.04 54.26
C ARG A 262 145.69 3.11 55.30
N ALA A 263 144.71 3.84 55.83
CA ALA A 263 144.91 4.85 56.88
C ALA A 263 145.45 4.24 58.20
N ARG A 264 144.98 3.04 58.59
CA ARG A 264 145.48 2.33 59.79
C ARG A 264 146.94 1.86 59.64
N THR A 265 147.36 1.47 58.44
CA THR A 265 148.77 1.10 58.16
C THR A 265 149.73 2.29 58.15
N VAL A 266 149.28 3.48 57.72
CA VAL A 266 150.10 4.70 57.70
C VAL A 266 150.28 5.27 59.12
N ALA A 267 149.24 5.26 59.96
CA ALA A 267 149.33 5.69 61.36
C ALA A 267 150.25 4.80 62.23
N ARG A 268 150.50 3.55 61.83
CA ARG A 268 151.39 2.61 62.53
C ARG A 268 152.86 2.74 62.11
N LYS A 269 153.16 3.39 60.98
CA LYS A 269 154.54 3.57 60.46
C LYS A 269 155.19 4.90 60.89
N SER A 270 154.41 5.92 61.25
CA SER A 270 154.92 7.22 61.73
C SER A 270 155.20 7.31 63.24
N ARG A 271 155.10 6.20 63.99
CA ARG A 271 155.31 6.14 65.46
C ARG A 271 156.62 5.43 65.88
N ILE A 272 157.46 5.01 64.93
CA ILE A 272 158.65 4.15 65.21
C ILE A 272 160.00 4.70 64.69
N LEU A 273 160.05 5.84 63.97
CA LEU A 273 161.31 6.41 63.46
C LEU A 273 161.37 7.93 63.69
N GLY A 274 162.18 8.37 64.65
CA GLY A 274 162.46 9.79 64.89
C GLY A 274 162.88 10.21 66.31
N ALA A 275 163.10 9.26 67.24
CA ALA A 275 163.76 9.51 68.52
C ALA A 275 165.01 8.62 68.61
N THR A 276 166.14 9.15 68.14
CA THR A 276 167.54 8.88 68.56
C THR A 276 168.49 9.46 67.49
N ASP A 277 169.07 10.64 67.76
CA ASP A 277 170.51 10.88 67.64
C ASP A 277 170.89 12.21 68.32
N THR A 278 172.05 12.17 68.96
CA THR A 278 172.72 13.14 69.86
C THR A 278 173.64 14.10 69.12
N ASP A 279 174.08 15.13 69.87
CA ASP A 279 175.21 16.06 69.68
C ASP A 279 175.06 17.25 68.72
#